data_AF-A0A820B440-F1
#
_entry.id   AF-A0A820B440-F1
#
_cell.length_a   1.000
_cell.length_b   1.000
_cell.length_c   1.000
_cell.angle_alpha   90.00
_cell.angle_beta   90.00
_cell.angle_gamma   90.00
#
_symmetry.space_group_name_H-M   'P 1'
#
loop_
_entity.id
_entity.type
_entity.pdbx_description
1 polymer ?
#
loop_
_entity_poly.entity_id
_entity_poly.type
_entity_poly.pdbx_seq_one_letter_code
_entity_poly.pdbx_strand_id
1 'polypeptide(L)'
;MSQYLSFFYYPILSGLLPIFIASLFSILAYRNVRRIVRRQIPIVRRRLDRQLTAMVLVRVITFVILTLPYAIQRMYTYITKINQSNLFLFAINTLIGGIMGSFFNLNYAISFYIFMASSSRFRRQ
;
A
#
# COMPACT_ATOMS: atom_id res chain seq x y z
N MET A 1 -14.55 -23.83 -10.33
CA MET A 1 -13.79 -23.60 -9.08
C MET A 1 -12.71 -22.52 -9.23
N SER A 2 -11.88 -22.56 -10.27
CA SER A 2 -10.74 -21.64 -10.49
C SER A 2 -11.10 -20.17 -10.75
N GLN A 3 -12.25 -19.90 -11.38
CA GLN A 3 -12.69 -18.53 -11.65
C GLN A 3 -13.09 -17.77 -10.37
N TYR A 4 -13.71 -18.42 -9.39
CA TYR A 4 -14.15 -17.77 -8.14
C TYR A 4 -12.97 -17.33 -7.25
N LEU A 5 -11.93 -18.17 -7.17
CA LEU A 5 -10.67 -17.82 -6.49
C LEU A 5 -9.90 -16.70 -7.22
N SER A 6 -9.93 -16.67 -8.55
CA SER A 6 -9.21 -15.63 -9.30
C SER A 6 -9.93 -14.28 -9.31
N PHE A 7 -11.28 -14.29 -9.39
CA PHE A 7 -12.07 -13.06 -9.49
C PHE A 7 -12.39 -12.42 -8.13
N PHE A 8 -12.63 -13.24 -7.10
CA PHE A 8 -13.05 -12.73 -5.80
C PHE A 8 -11.89 -12.75 -4.81
N TYR A 9 -11.23 -13.90 -4.65
CA TYR A 9 -10.23 -14.06 -3.59
C TYR A 9 -8.98 -13.21 -3.82
N TYR A 10 -8.40 -13.23 -5.01
CA TYR A 10 -7.17 -12.46 -5.30
C TYR A 10 -7.34 -10.94 -5.20
N PRO A 11 -8.27 -10.30 -5.91
CA PRO A 11 -8.33 -8.84 -5.92
C PRO A 11 -9.03 -8.28 -4.67
N ILE A 12 -10.01 -8.99 -4.09
CA ILE A 12 -10.75 -8.50 -2.92
C ILE A 12 -10.00 -8.80 -1.64
N LEU A 13 -9.59 -10.06 -1.42
CA LEU A 13 -8.95 -10.47 -0.17
C LEU A 13 -7.49 -10.04 -0.10
N SER A 14 -6.76 -10.07 -1.22
CA SER A 14 -5.34 -9.67 -1.26
C SER A 14 -5.10 -8.21 -1.62
N GLY A 15 -6.08 -7.51 -2.21
CA GLY A 15 -5.95 -6.11 -2.63
C GLY A 15 -6.81 -5.16 -1.81
N LEU A 16 -8.13 -5.21 -2.00
CA LEU A 16 -9.06 -4.26 -1.40
C LEU A 16 -9.11 -4.33 0.13
N LEU A 17 -9.16 -5.53 0.69
CA LEU A 17 -9.25 -5.74 2.12
C LEU A 17 -8.03 -5.20 2.90
N PRO A 18 -6.78 -5.50 2.51
CA PRO A 18 -5.62 -4.90 3.17
C PRO A 18 -5.55 -3.37 2.97
N ILE A 19 -6.00 -2.84 1.83
CA ILE A 19 -6.11 -1.39 1.61
C ILE A 19 -7.15 -0.78 2.56
N PHE A 20 -8.32 -1.40 2.71
CA PHE A 20 -9.38 -0.94 3.61
C PHE A 20 -8.93 -0.96 5.07
N ILE A 21 -8.32 -2.06 5.50
CA ILE A 21 -7.79 -2.20 6.86
C ILE A 21 -6.69 -1.15 7.09
N ALA A 22 -5.72 -1.02 6.18
CA ALA A 22 -4.64 -0.04 6.30
C ALA A 22 -5.17 1.40 6.36
N SER A 23 -6.17 1.73 5.54
CA SER A 23 -6.81 3.04 5.54
C SER A 23 -7.54 3.32 6.87
N LEU A 24 -8.34 2.36 7.36
CA LEU A 24 -9.02 2.45 8.65
C LEU A 24 -8.03 2.67 9.80
N PHE A 25 -6.97 1.86 9.86
CA PHE A 25 -5.93 1.99 10.89
C PHE A 25 -5.18 3.32 10.78
N SER A 26 -4.92 3.83 9.57
CA SER A 26 -4.31 5.15 9.37
C SER A 26 -5.21 6.28 9.88
N ILE A 27 -6.51 6.24 9.59
CA ILE A 27 -7.48 7.21 10.09
C ILE A 27 -7.58 7.15 11.61
N LEU A 28 -7.65 5.94 12.19
CA LEU A 28 -7.66 5.74 13.63
C LEU A 28 -6.37 6.26 14.29
N ALA A 29 -5.21 6.01 13.69
CA ALA A 29 -3.94 6.54 14.15
C ALA A 29 -3.94 8.07 14.13
N TYR A 30 -4.43 8.68 13.04
CA TYR A 30 -4.55 10.14 12.93
C TYR A 30 -5.48 10.74 14.00
N ARG A 31 -6.64 10.11 14.24
CA ARG A 31 -7.57 10.53 15.30
C ARG A 31 -6.95 10.39 16.69
N ASN A 32 -6.21 9.33 16.95
CA ASN A 32 -5.53 9.11 18.23
C ASN A 32 -4.44 10.17 18.48
N VAL A 33 -3.65 10.53 17.47
CA VAL A 33 -2.64 11.61 17.59
C VAL A 33 -3.27 12.94 17.87
N ARG A 34 -4.35 13.29 17.14
CA ARG A 34 -5.09 14.54 17.37
C ARG A 34 -5.67 14.60 18.79
N ARG A 35 -6.07 13.45 19.35
CA ARG A 35 -6.56 13.32 20.73
C ARG A 35 -5.42 13.44 21.76
N ILE A 36 -4.27 12.83 21.51
CA ILE A 36 -3.07 12.92 22.35
C ILE A 36 -2.53 14.34 22.39
N VAL A 37 -2.52 15.05 21.26
CA VAL A 37 -2.13 16.47 21.19
C VAL A 37 -2.96 17.37 22.10
N ARG A 38 -4.21 17.01 22.39
CA ARG A 38 -5.08 17.75 23.33
C ARG A 38 -4.83 17.42 24.80
N ARG A 39 -4.18 16.29 25.13
CA ARG A 39 -3.79 15.96 26.51
C ARG A 39 -2.36 16.44 26.75
N GLN A 40 -2.11 17.11 27.87
CA GLN A 40 -0.78 17.63 28.25
C GLN A 40 0.18 16.48 28.62
N ILE A 41 0.58 15.67 27.63
CA ILE A 41 1.59 14.62 27.78
C ILE A 41 2.98 15.25 27.64
N PRO A 42 3.99 14.80 28.41
CA PRO A 42 5.37 15.29 28.32
C PRO A 42 5.88 15.38 26.87
N ILE A 43 6.53 16.51 26.57
CA ILE A 43 6.94 16.95 25.22
C ILE A 43 7.75 15.89 24.47
N VAL A 44 8.57 15.11 25.17
CA VAL A 44 9.42 14.06 24.58
C VAL A 44 8.60 12.88 24.06
N ARG A 45 7.63 12.37 24.85
CA ARG A 45 6.73 11.28 24.41
C ARG A 45 5.86 11.72 23.23
N ARG A 46 5.40 12.97 23.26
CA ARG A 46 4.58 13.56 22.19
C ARG A 46 5.29 13.62 20.83
N ARG A 47 6.61 13.89 20.80
CA ARG A 47 7.38 13.92 19.54
C ARG A 47 7.53 12.52 18.94
N LEU A 48 7.81 11.52 19.79
CA LEU A 48 7.96 10.13 19.36
C LEU A 48 6.63 9.57 18.80
N ASP A 49 5.52 9.79 19.51
CA ASP A 49 4.20 9.32 19.06
C ASP A 49 3.78 9.96 17.74
N ARG A 50 4.04 11.28 17.57
CA ARG A 50 3.76 12.01 16.33
C ARG A 50 4.62 11.52 15.16
N GLN A 51 5.88 11.16 15.43
CA GLN A 51 6.80 10.62 14.43
C GLN A 51 6.39 9.22 13.97
N LEU A 52 6.03 8.34 14.92
CA LEU A 52 5.55 6.99 14.63
C LEU A 52 4.25 7.02 13.81
N THR A 53 3.32 7.91 14.14
CA THR A 53 2.07 8.03 13.38
C THR A 53 2.25 8.70 12.03
N ALA A 54 3.10 9.71 11.90
CA ALA A 54 3.47 10.25 10.59
C ALA A 54 4.10 9.16 9.72
N MET A 55 4.96 8.31 10.30
CA MET A 55 5.58 7.18 9.61
C MET A 55 4.56 6.15 9.14
N VAL A 56 3.61 5.75 10.00
CA VAL A 56 2.51 4.83 9.62
C VAL A 56 1.66 5.44 8.51
N LEU A 57 1.33 6.73 8.61
CA LEU A 57 0.51 7.41 7.60
C LEU A 57 1.20 7.47 6.24
N VAL A 58 2.48 7.82 6.20
CA VAL A 58 3.30 7.78 4.97
C VAL A 58 3.38 6.37 4.42
N ARG A 59 3.63 5.36 5.28
CA ARG A 59 3.68 3.96 4.87
C ARG A 59 2.37 3.51 4.23
N VAL A 60 1.23 3.87 4.81
CA VAL A 60 -0.09 3.53 4.26
C VAL A 60 -0.35 4.25 2.95
N ILE A 61 -0.04 5.55 2.83
CA ILE A 61 -0.19 6.29 1.58
C ILE A 61 0.65 5.65 0.47
N THR A 62 1.93 5.37 0.73
CA THR A 62 2.81 4.74 -0.26
C THR A 62 2.34 3.32 -0.61
N PHE A 63 1.86 2.56 0.37
CA PHE A 63 1.26 1.24 0.13
C PHE A 63 0.06 1.32 -0.80
N VAL A 64 -0.85 2.28 -0.60
CA VAL A 64 -2.02 2.49 -1.45
C VAL A 64 -1.60 2.88 -2.86
N ILE A 65 -0.71 3.87 -3.02
CA ILE A 65 -0.28 4.36 -4.33
C ILE A 65 0.40 3.25 -5.16
N LEU A 66 1.18 2.38 -4.53
CA LEU A 66 1.91 1.32 -5.22
C LEU A 66 1.08 0.06 -5.49
N THR A 67 0.08 -0.23 -4.65
CA THR A 67 -0.72 -1.47 -4.74
C THR A 67 -1.97 -1.30 -5.59
N LEU A 68 -2.59 -0.12 -5.55
CA LEU A 68 -3.83 0.19 -6.26
C LEU A 68 -3.72 0.01 -7.79
N PRO A 69 -2.70 0.54 -8.50
CA PRO A 69 -2.61 0.39 -9.95
C PRO A 69 -2.37 -1.06 -10.38
N TYR A 70 -1.65 -1.86 -9.57
CA TYR A 70 -1.50 -3.30 -9.79
C TYR A 70 -2.82 -4.06 -9.64
N ALA A 71 -3.61 -3.73 -8.60
CA ALA A 71 -4.93 -4.34 -8.40
C ALA A 71 -5.89 -4.03 -9.56
N ILE A 72 -5.91 -2.78 -10.05
CA ILE A 72 -6.72 -2.38 -11.22
C ILE A 72 -6.29 -3.15 -12.47
N GLN A 73 -4.99 -3.21 -12.78
CA GLN A 73 -4.51 -3.91 -13.98
C GLN A 73 -4.84 -5.40 -13.96
N ARG A 74 -4.75 -6.04 -12.78
CA ARG A 74 -5.16 -7.44 -12.59
C ARG A 74 -6.66 -7.61 -12.86
N MET A 75 -7.51 -6.77 -12.25
CA MET A 75 -8.96 -6.81 -12.50
C MET A 75 -9.29 -6.62 -13.99
N TYR A 76 -8.66 -5.63 -14.66
CA TYR A 76 -8.85 -5.36 -16.09
C TYR A 76 -8.51 -6.59 -16.94
N THR A 77 -7.36 -7.21 -16.68
CA THR A 77 -6.92 -8.42 -17.40
C THR A 77 -7.91 -9.58 -17.24
N TYR A 78 -8.50 -9.75 -16.06
CA TYR A 78 -9.47 -10.81 -15.80
C TYR A 78 -10.84 -10.55 -16.43
N ILE A 79 -11.31 -9.31 -16.44
CA ILE A 79 -12.61 -8.92 -17.01
C ILE A 79 -12.59 -9.00 -18.54
N THR A 80 -11.57 -8.42 -19.16
CA THR A 80 -11.52 -8.27 -20.63
C THR A 80 -11.16 -9.56 -21.35
N LYS A 81 -10.75 -10.63 -20.63
CA LYS A 81 -10.34 -11.94 -21.19
C LYS A 81 -9.61 -11.76 -22.53
N ILE A 82 -8.47 -11.07 -22.48
CA ILE A 82 -7.72 -10.64 -23.67
C ILE A 82 -7.51 -11.86 -24.58
N ASN A 83 -8.16 -11.81 -25.74
CA ASN A 83 -8.16 -12.93 -26.68
C ASN A 83 -6.78 -13.00 -27.33
N GLN A 84 -6.17 -14.20 -27.34
CA GLN A 84 -4.80 -14.41 -27.87
C GLN A 84 -4.70 -14.13 -29.39
N SER A 85 -5.83 -13.91 -30.06
CA SER A 85 -5.92 -13.56 -31.47
C SER A 85 -5.30 -12.19 -31.79
N ASN A 86 -5.32 -11.24 -30.85
CA ASN A 86 -4.69 -9.92 -31.03
C ASN A 86 -3.36 -9.83 -30.28
N LEU A 87 -2.31 -10.39 -30.90
CA LEU A 87 -0.95 -10.46 -30.34
C LEU A 87 -0.40 -9.09 -29.88
N PHE A 88 -0.74 -8.01 -30.61
CA PHE A 88 -0.30 -6.65 -30.27
C PHE A 88 -0.89 -6.14 -28.95
N LEU A 89 -2.21 -6.32 -28.75
CA LEU A 89 -2.91 -5.93 -27.52
C LEU A 89 -2.47 -6.77 -26.32
N PHE A 90 -2.13 -8.03 -26.55
CA PHE A 90 -1.57 -8.90 -25.54
C PHE A 90 -0.19 -8.41 -25.07
N ALA A 91 0.71 -8.08 -26.00
CA ALA A 91 2.05 -7.59 -25.68
C ALA A 91 2.04 -6.29 -24.86
N ILE A 92 1.16 -5.33 -25.19
CA ILE A 92 0.98 -4.09 -24.43
C ILE A 92 0.53 -4.41 -23.00
N ASN A 93 -0.46 -5.28 -22.84
CA ASN A 93 -0.96 -5.63 -21.51
C ASN A 93 0.07 -6.39 -20.65
N THR A 94 0.92 -7.22 -21.27
CA THR A 94 2.04 -7.87 -20.58
C THR A 94 3.07 -6.84 -20.10
N LEU A 95 3.41 -5.85 -20.92
CA LEU A 95 4.30 -4.74 -20.54
C LEU A 95 3.73 -3.94 -19.36
N ILE A 96 2.46 -3.52 -19.45
CA ILE A 96 1.78 -2.81 -18.36
C ILE A 96 1.76 -3.68 -17.10
N GLY A 97 1.45 -4.97 -17.23
CA GLY A 97 1.47 -5.92 -16.13
C GLY A 97 2.84 -6.03 -15.45
N GLY A 98 3.93 -6.06 -16.22
CA GLY A 98 5.31 -6.08 -15.71
C GLY A 98 5.70 -4.79 -14.98
N ILE A 99 5.32 -3.63 -15.52
CA ILE A 99 5.53 -2.33 -14.87
C ILE A 99 4.78 -2.28 -13.54
N MET A 100 3.49 -2.64 -13.53
CA MET A 100 2.68 -2.62 -12.32
C MET A 100 3.16 -3.63 -11.28
N GLY A 101 3.61 -4.82 -11.71
CA GLY A 101 4.23 -5.80 -10.83
C GLY A 101 5.52 -5.29 -10.20
N SER A 102 6.31 -4.50 -10.93
CA SER A 102 7.53 -3.87 -10.41
C SER A 102 7.21 -2.83 -9.33
N PHE A 103 6.17 -2.00 -9.54
CA PHE A 103 5.67 -1.08 -8.51
C PHE A 103 5.19 -1.81 -7.24
N PHE A 104 4.51 -2.94 -7.41
CA PHE A 104 4.10 -3.76 -6.28
C PHE A 104 5.30 -4.32 -5.51
N ASN A 105 6.34 -4.80 -6.20
CA ASN A 105 7.56 -5.27 -5.55
C ASN A 105 8.33 -4.15 -4.83
N LEU A 106 8.37 -2.94 -5.39
CA LEU A 106 8.97 -1.76 -4.75
C LEU A 106 8.33 -1.43 -3.40
N ASN A 107 7.04 -1.75 -3.22
CA ASN A 107 6.36 -1.56 -1.94
C ASN A 107 7.05 -2.31 -0.79
N TYR A 108 7.55 -3.52 -1.04
CA TYR A 108 8.28 -4.29 -0.02
C TYR A 108 9.63 -3.64 0.33
N ALA A 109 10.33 -3.07 -0.65
CA ALA A 109 11.60 -2.37 -0.45
C ALA A 109 11.42 -1.05 0.33
N ILE A 110 10.35 -0.31 0.09
CA ILE A 110 10.11 1.01 0.70
C ILE A 110 9.87 0.95 2.21
N SER A 111 9.42 -0.19 2.74
CA SER A 111 9.31 -0.41 4.20
C SER A 111 10.60 -0.07 4.94
N PHE A 112 11.73 -0.48 4.35
CA PHE A 112 13.06 -0.28 4.92
C PHE A 112 13.48 1.19 4.89
N TYR A 113 13.27 1.87 3.76
CA TYR A 113 13.64 3.27 3.59
C TYR A 113 12.80 4.23 4.44
N ILE A 114 11.51 3.94 4.63
CA ILE A 114 10.66 4.72 5.56
C ILE A 114 11.15 4.55 7.00
N PHE A 115 11.61 3.34 7.38
CA PHE A 115 12.22 3.07 8.69
C PHE A 115 13.53 3.83 8.90
N MET A 116 14.38 3.84 7.87
CA MET A 116 15.68 4.52 7.90
C MET A 116 15.55 6.05 7.90
N ALA A 117 14.63 6.60 7.12
CA ALA A 117 14.43 8.05 7.01
C ALA A 117 13.77 8.63 8.27
N SER A 118 12.83 7.90 8.89
CA SER A 118 12.08 8.37 10.05
C SER A 118 12.90 8.29 11.34
N SER A 119 13.71 7.25 11.56
CA SER A 119 14.47 7.11 12.80
C SER A 119 15.77 7.93 12.79
N SER A 120 15.72 9.15 13.33
CA SER A 120 16.94 9.93 13.64
C SER A 120 17.79 9.27 14.75
N ARG A 121 17.22 8.32 15.51
CA ARG A 121 17.93 7.50 16.50
C ARG A 121 18.83 6.43 15.86
N PHE A 122 18.40 5.81 14.76
CA PHE A 122 19.19 4.79 14.06
C PHE A 122 20.30 5.38 13.17
N ARG A 123 20.23 6.68 12.88
CA ARG A 123 21.27 7.42 12.12
C ARG A 123 22.44 7.88 12.99
N ARG A 124 22.33 7.70 14.31
CA ARG A 124 23.30 8.15 15.33
C ARG A 124 23.87 6.99 16.16
N GLN A 125 23.40 5.76 15.93
CA GLN A 125 24.00 4.51 16.42
C GLN A 125 24.76 3.87 15.28
#